data_AF-A0A7C4ALM2-F1
#
_entry.id   AF-A0A7C4ALM2-F1
#
_cell.length_a   1.000
_cell.length_b   1.000
_cell.length_c   1.000
_cell.angle_alpha   90.00
_cell.angle_beta   90.00
_cell.angle_gamma   90.00
#
_symmetry.space_group_name_H-M   'P 1'
#
loop_
_entity.id
_entity.type
_entity.pdbx_description
1 polymer ?
#
loop_
_entity_poly.entity_id
_entity_poly.type
_entity_poly.pdbx_seq_one_letter_code
_entity_poly.pdbx_strand_id
1 'polypeptide(L)'
;MRRQRTHVLCDASSALLLFKAGIIEALFNAVRLVFPRTVYAELTNHLRPGAEQFIAWYARQYFLVVDVSEEEKFQIPLHGGERELILLYLEGRGKFLILDDKKAATYCRRHAIPYLNALLVPWLLLMKKLIPLSYVKEPQYCSV
;
A
#
# COMPACT_ATOMS: atom_id res chain seq x y z
N MET A 1 -17.15 -12.14 -17.39
CA MET A 1 -15.69 -12.09 -17.18
C MET A 1 -15.38 -11.13 -16.04
N ARG A 2 -14.95 -11.62 -14.85
CA ARG A 2 -14.44 -10.73 -13.80
C ARG A 2 -13.10 -10.17 -14.27
N ARG A 3 -13.03 -8.86 -14.53
CA ARG A 3 -11.78 -8.17 -14.84
C ARG A 3 -10.82 -8.40 -13.68
N GLN A 4 -9.64 -8.96 -13.95
CA GLN A 4 -8.62 -9.19 -12.91
C GLN A 4 -8.22 -7.83 -12.33
N ARG A 5 -8.25 -7.68 -11.00
CA ARG A 5 -7.84 -6.44 -10.34
C ARG A 5 -6.34 -6.25 -10.53
N THR A 6 -5.93 -5.01 -10.84
CA THR A 6 -4.51 -4.65 -10.95
C THR A 6 -3.82 -4.84 -9.60
N HIS A 7 -2.67 -5.52 -9.59
CA HIS A 7 -1.84 -5.65 -8.39
C HIS A 7 -1.03 -4.37 -8.16
N VAL A 8 -1.10 -3.83 -6.95
CA VAL A 8 -0.43 -2.59 -6.55
C VAL A 8 0.31 -2.85 -5.25
N LEU A 9 1.59 -2.50 -5.23
CA LEU A 9 2.45 -2.65 -4.06
C LEU A 9 2.26 -1.42 -3.15
N CYS A 10 2.21 -1.59 -1.85
CA CYS A 10 2.01 -0.49 -0.91
C CYS A 10 2.92 -0.65 0.32
N ASP A 11 3.51 0.44 0.80
CA ASP A 11 4.28 0.43 2.06
C ASP A 11 3.36 0.56 3.28
N ALA A 12 3.90 0.30 4.48
CA ALA A 12 3.12 0.35 5.72
C ALA A 12 2.59 1.76 5.99
N SER A 13 3.43 2.78 5.75
CA SER A 13 3.10 4.16 6.08
C SER A 13 1.94 4.69 5.24
N SER A 14 1.93 4.42 3.93
CA SER A 14 0.83 4.80 3.04
C SER A 14 -0.45 4.04 3.36
N ALA A 15 -0.36 2.73 3.63
CA ALA A 15 -1.52 1.94 3.99
C ALA A 15 -2.17 2.42 5.30
N LEU A 16 -1.37 2.75 6.31
CA LEU A 16 -1.86 3.34 7.56
C LEU A 16 -2.46 4.73 7.36
N LEU A 17 -1.88 5.56 6.51
CA LEU A 17 -2.43 6.89 6.19
C LEU A 17 -3.80 6.76 5.53
N LEU A 18 -3.93 5.89 4.53
CA LEU A 18 -5.19 5.63 3.84
C LEU A 18 -6.23 4.96 4.74
N PHE A 19 -5.79 4.14 5.69
CA PHE A 19 -6.65 3.58 6.73
C PHE A 19 -7.21 4.68 7.63
N LYS A 20 -6.34 5.54 8.16
CA LYS A 20 -6.74 6.69 9.01
C LYS A 20 -7.66 7.67 8.28
N ALA A 21 -7.49 7.81 6.97
CA ALA A 21 -8.36 8.62 6.13
C ALA A 21 -9.71 7.94 5.81
N GLY A 22 -9.92 6.68 6.20
CA GLY A 22 -11.13 5.91 5.90
C GLY A 22 -11.22 5.44 4.44
N ILE A 23 -10.13 5.49 3.67
CA ILE A 23 -10.13 5.29 2.21
C ILE A 23 -9.62 3.90 1.81
N ILE A 24 -8.92 3.20 2.70
CA ILE A 24 -8.25 1.93 2.36
C ILE A 24 -9.20 0.86 1.82
N GLU A 25 -10.44 0.78 2.31
CA GLU A 25 -11.42 -0.20 1.84
C GLU A 25 -11.89 0.09 0.41
N ALA A 26 -12.09 1.36 0.07
CA ALA A 26 -12.39 1.76 -1.30
C ALA A 26 -11.20 1.41 -2.23
N LEU A 27 -9.97 1.56 -1.74
CA LEU A 27 -8.78 1.14 -2.48
C LEU A 27 -8.72 -0.39 -2.69
N PHE A 28 -9.02 -1.20 -1.68
CA PHE A 28 -9.10 -2.67 -1.82
C PHE A 28 -10.13 -3.13 -2.87
N ASN A 29 -11.17 -2.34 -3.10
CA ASN A 29 -12.17 -2.59 -4.13
C ASN A 29 -11.69 -2.20 -5.54
N ALA A 30 -10.86 -1.16 -5.63
CA ALA A 30 -10.34 -0.64 -6.89
C ALA A 30 -9.17 -1.48 -7.43
N VAL A 31 -8.28 -1.93 -6.54
CA VAL A 31 -7.04 -2.65 -6.88
C VAL A 31 -6.81 -3.80 -5.90
N ARG A 32 -5.90 -4.71 -6.24
CA ARG A 32 -5.43 -5.73 -5.31
C ARG A 32 -4.13 -5.24 -4.67
N LEU A 33 -4.18 -4.84 -3.40
CA LEU A 33 -2.96 -4.48 -2.70
C LEU A 33 -2.11 -5.72 -2.43
N VAL A 34 -0.80 -5.55 -2.56
CA VAL A 34 0.23 -6.55 -2.31
C VAL A 34 1.21 -5.95 -1.32
N PHE A 35 1.43 -6.64 -0.21
CA PHE A 35 2.38 -6.24 0.83
C PHE A 35 3.51 -7.27 0.93
N PRO A 36 4.75 -6.84 1.11
CA PRO A 36 5.80 -7.70 1.64
C PRO A 36 5.46 -8.21 3.04
N ARG A 37 6.08 -9.33 3.43
CA ARG A 37 5.90 -9.91 4.78
C ARG A 37 6.27 -8.93 5.88
N THR A 38 7.38 -8.21 5.73
CA THR A 38 7.81 -7.21 6.71
C THR A 38 6.85 -6.04 6.83
N VAL A 39 6.29 -5.57 5.72
CA VAL A 39 5.26 -4.53 5.71
C VAL A 39 3.99 -5.02 6.42
N TYR A 40 3.55 -6.24 6.15
CA TYR A 40 2.41 -6.82 6.87
C TYR A 40 2.69 -6.94 8.37
N ALA A 41 3.87 -7.41 8.77
CA ALA A 41 4.27 -7.49 10.17
C ALA A 41 4.25 -6.12 10.87
N GLU A 42 4.65 -5.05 10.18
CA GLU A 42 4.54 -3.69 10.69
C GLU A 42 3.07 -3.26 10.84
N LEU A 43 2.21 -3.52 9.85
CA LEU A 43 0.79 -3.17 9.89
C LEU A 43 0.03 -3.89 11.00
N THR A 44 0.42 -5.13 11.31
CA THR A 44 -0.21 -5.95 12.35
C THR A 44 0.49 -5.90 13.70
N ASN A 45 1.47 -5.01 13.87
CA ASN A 45 2.04 -4.76 15.17
C ASN A 45 0.94 -4.16 16.07
N HIS A 46 0.63 -4.82 17.20
CA HIS A 46 -0.44 -4.45 18.12
C HIS A 46 -0.38 -3.00 18.65
N LEU A 47 0.78 -2.34 18.56
CA LEU A 47 0.96 -0.94 18.91
C LEU A 47 0.51 0.04 17.81
N ARG A 48 0.18 -0.45 16.61
CA ARG A 48 -0.25 0.38 15.48
C ARG A 48 -1.78 0.50 15.43
N PRO A 49 -2.31 1.71 15.17
CA PRO A 49 -3.73 1.89 14.90
C PRO A 49 -4.16 1.05 13.68
N GLY A 50 -5.24 0.28 13.83
CA GLY A 50 -5.78 -0.53 12.74
C GLY A 50 -5.24 -1.96 12.67
N ALA A 51 -4.33 -2.37 13.57
CA ALA A 51 -3.69 -3.69 13.50
C ALA A 51 -4.71 -4.85 13.45
N GLU A 52 -5.72 -4.84 14.32
CA GLU A 52 -6.79 -5.85 14.33
C GLU A 52 -7.59 -5.86 13.02
N GLN A 53 -7.89 -4.68 12.47
CA GLN A 53 -8.58 -4.53 11.19
C GLN A 53 -7.74 -5.09 10.04
N PHE A 54 -6.44 -4.82 9.98
CA PHE A 54 -5.54 -5.39 8.98
C PHE A 54 -5.44 -6.92 9.09
N ILE A 55 -5.40 -7.48 10.31
CA ILE A 55 -5.46 -8.94 10.53
C ILE A 55 -6.77 -9.52 9.99
N ALA A 56 -7.91 -8.90 10.33
CA ALA A 56 -9.22 -9.35 9.87
C ALA A 56 -9.38 -9.25 8.34
N TRP A 57 -8.88 -8.19 7.72
CA TRP A 57 -8.88 -8.01 6.27
C TRP A 57 -7.96 -9.01 5.56
N TYR A 58 -6.81 -9.36 6.14
CA TYR A 58 -5.94 -10.41 5.61
C TYR A 58 -6.64 -11.77 5.64
N ALA A 59 -7.27 -12.14 6.76
CA ALA A 59 -8.01 -13.39 6.90
C ALA A 59 -9.16 -13.51 5.88
N ARG A 60 -9.80 -12.38 5.56
CA ARG A 60 -10.85 -12.28 4.51
C ARG A 60 -10.28 -12.05 3.10
N GLN A 61 -8.97 -12.13 2.93
CA GLN A 61 -8.27 -11.97 1.66
C GLN A 61 -8.59 -10.67 0.93
N TYR A 62 -8.65 -9.52 1.61
CA TYR A 62 -8.81 -8.21 0.94
C TYR A 62 -7.55 -7.80 0.15
N PHE A 63 -6.38 -8.21 0.62
CA PHE A 63 -5.07 -7.98 0.00
C PHE A 63 -4.24 -9.28 -0.02
N LEU A 64 -3.04 -9.22 -0.60
CA LEU A 64 -2.06 -10.31 -0.59
C LEU A 64 -0.86 -9.93 0.26
N VAL A 65 -0.27 -10.93 0.90
CA VAL A 65 1.06 -10.80 1.51
C VAL A 65 1.97 -11.81 0.83
N VAL A 66 3.11 -11.33 0.32
CA VAL A 66 4.03 -12.09 -0.52
C VAL A 66 5.44 -11.98 0.06
N ASP A 67 6.15 -13.09 0.09
CA ASP A 67 7.55 -13.13 0.48
C ASP A 67 8.44 -12.83 -0.73
N VAL A 68 9.56 -12.14 -0.53
CA VAL A 68 10.52 -11.88 -1.59
C VAL A 68 11.28 -13.17 -1.89
N SER A 69 11.44 -13.51 -3.17
CA SER A 69 12.08 -14.76 -3.56
C SER A 69 13.60 -14.64 -3.69
N GLU A 70 14.11 -13.46 -4.05
CA GLU A 70 15.53 -13.28 -4.38
C GLU A 70 16.08 -11.96 -3.82
N GLU A 71 16.41 -11.95 -2.53
CA GLU A 71 16.96 -10.76 -1.89
C GLU A 71 18.35 -10.36 -2.41
N GLU A 72 19.15 -11.31 -2.88
CA GLU A 72 20.57 -11.08 -3.17
C GLU A 72 20.85 -10.49 -4.55
N LYS A 73 19.87 -10.50 -5.47
CA LYS A 73 20.10 -10.09 -6.87
C LYS A 73 20.23 -8.59 -7.07
N PHE A 74 19.70 -7.77 -6.16
CA PHE A 74 19.66 -6.32 -6.33
C PHE A 74 20.24 -5.59 -5.12
N GLN A 75 21.26 -4.77 -5.36
CA GLN A 75 21.78 -3.83 -4.38
C GLN A 75 20.87 -2.61 -4.30
N ILE A 76 19.91 -2.65 -3.38
CA ILE A 76 18.96 -1.55 -3.12
C ILE A 76 19.38 -0.86 -1.82
N PRO A 77 19.73 0.43 -1.84
CA PRO A 77 20.19 1.19 -0.65
C PRO A 77 19.00 1.64 0.22
N LEU A 78 18.03 0.76 0.45
CA LEU A 78 16.86 0.92 1.31
C LEU A 78 16.84 -0.24 2.32
N HIS A 79 16.04 -0.13 3.37
CA HIS A 79 16.01 -1.12 4.44
C HIS A 79 14.58 -1.58 4.73
N GLY A 80 14.46 -2.79 5.30
CA GLY A 80 13.19 -3.35 5.74
C GLY A 80 12.12 -3.37 4.64
N GLY A 81 10.90 -2.97 5.00
CA GLY A 81 9.73 -3.05 4.12
C GLY A 81 9.85 -2.29 2.81
N GLU A 82 10.56 -1.16 2.78
CA GLU A 82 10.77 -0.38 1.54
C GLU A 82 11.62 -1.15 0.53
N ARG A 83 12.69 -1.80 1.01
CA ARG A 83 13.56 -2.62 0.18
C ARG A 83 12.80 -3.80 -0.41
N GLU A 84 12.06 -4.52 0.42
CA GLU A 84 11.26 -5.66 -0.03
C GLU A 84 10.17 -5.24 -1.02
N LEU A 85 9.55 -4.07 -0.82
CA LEU A 85 8.56 -3.55 -1.73
C LEU A 85 9.13 -3.32 -3.14
N ILE A 86 10.35 -2.77 -3.23
CA ILE A 86 11.06 -2.60 -4.50
C ILE A 86 11.43 -3.95 -5.11
N LEU A 87 11.90 -4.91 -4.32
CA LEU A 87 12.23 -6.25 -4.81
C LEU A 87 10.98 -6.93 -5.41
N LEU A 88 9.84 -6.89 -4.73
CA LEU A 88 8.58 -7.42 -5.26
C LEU A 88 8.16 -6.73 -6.56
N TYR A 89 8.43 -5.43 -6.72
CA TYR A 89 8.18 -4.74 -7.98
C TYR A 89 9.09 -5.29 -9.10
N LEU A 90 10.38 -5.45 -8.84
CA LEU A 90 11.35 -5.99 -9.81
C LEU A 90 11.04 -7.44 -10.19
N GLU A 91 10.44 -8.23 -9.29
CA GLU A 91 9.91 -9.57 -9.57
C GLU A 91 8.59 -9.57 -10.37
N GLY A 92 8.02 -8.41 -10.69
CA GLY A 92 6.78 -8.29 -11.45
C GLY A 92 5.50 -8.56 -10.63
N ARG A 93 5.57 -8.50 -9.29
CA ARG A 93 4.42 -8.77 -8.41
C ARG A 93 3.37 -7.65 -8.39
N GLY A 94 3.70 -6.46 -8.91
CA GLY A 94 2.81 -5.31 -9.00
C GLY A 94 3.08 -4.45 -10.23
N LYS A 95 2.15 -3.54 -10.54
CA LYS A 95 2.28 -2.61 -11.68
C LYS A 95 2.90 -1.26 -11.31
N PHE A 96 2.73 -0.84 -10.06
CA PHE A 96 3.32 0.36 -9.49
C PHE A 96 3.26 0.26 -7.96
N LEU A 97 3.95 1.18 -7.29
CA LEU A 97 3.99 1.28 -5.82
C LEU A 97 3.14 2.45 -5.32
N ILE A 98 2.56 2.32 -4.15
CA ILE A 98 2.04 3.43 -3.34
C ILE A 98 3.03 3.62 -2.19
N LEU A 99 3.65 4.80 -2.13
CA LEU A 99 4.64 5.14 -1.11
C LEU A 99 4.71 6.66 -0.91
N ASP A 100 5.06 7.07 0.31
CA ASP A 100 5.28 8.47 0.68
C ASP A 100 6.74 8.76 1.11
N ASP A 101 7.54 7.73 1.41
CA ASP A 101 8.92 7.92 1.86
C ASP A 101 9.79 8.60 0.79
N LYS A 102 10.57 9.60 1.22
CA LYS A 102 11.39 10.42 0.32
C LYS A 102 12.54 9.64 -0.29
N LYS A 103 13.16 8.72 0.45
CA LYS A 103 14.29 7.92 -0.04
C LYS A 103 13.79 6.88 -1.05
N ALA A 104 12.73 6.15 -0.71
CA ALA A 104 12.07 5.20 -1.61
C ALA A 104 11.55 5.89 -2.88
N ALA A 105 10.89 7.05 -2.76
CA ALA A 105 10.44 7.84 -3.91
C ALA A 105 11.61 8.32 -4.79
N THR A 106 12.73 8.72 -4.17
CA THR A 106 13.93 9.14 -4.90
C THR A 106 14.56 7.96 -5.64
N TYR A 107 14.63 6.78 -5.02
CA TYR A 107 15.05 5.56 -5.68
C TYR A 107 14.14 5.26 -6.88
N CYS A 108 12.82 5.27 -6.68
CA CYS A 108 11.86 5.00 -7.75
C CYS A 108 12.03 5.93 -8.94
N ARG A 109 12.20 7.24 -8.69
CA ARG A 109 12.46 8.24 -9.74
C ARG A 109 13.74 7.96 -10.52
N ARG A 110 14.84 7.62 -9.82
CA ARG A 110 16.14 7.34 -10.46
C ARG A 110 16.12 6.07 -11.31
N HIS A 111 15.29 5.10 -10.95
CA HIS A 111 15.20 3.80 -11.61
C HIS A 111 13.97 3.65 -12.50
N ALA A 112 13.26 4.74 -12.81
CA ALA A 112 12.03 4.75 -13.61
C ALA A 112 10.97 3.74 -13.12
N ILE A 113 10.91 3.50 -11.80
CA ILE A 113 9.90 2.66 -11.18
C ILE A 113 8.64 3.51 -10.98
N PRO A 114 7.48 3.12 -11.56
CA PRO A 114 6.22 3.82 -11.37
C PRO A 114 5.79 3.76 -9.91
N TYR A 115 5.52 4.93 -9.34
CA TYR A 115 4.99 5.04 -7.99
C TYR A 115 3.95 6.17 -7.90
N LEU A 116 3.12 6.09 -6.88
CA LEU A 116 2.07 7.03 -6.54
C LEU A 116 2.23 7.45 -5.08
N ASN A 117 2.13 8.75 -4.83
CA ASN A 117 2.01 9.26 -3.46
C ASN A 117 0.63 8.94 -2.87
N ALA A 118 0.55 8.51 -1.62
CA ALA A 118 -0.70 8.10 -0.98
C ALA A 118 -1.74 9.22 -0.94
N LEU A 119 -1.31 10.49 -0.84
CA LEU A 119 -2.20 11.66 -0.84
C LEU A 119 -2.91 11.87 -2.18
N LEU A 120 -2.43 11.24 -3.27
CA LEU A 120 -3.09 11.28 -4.58
C LEU A 120 -4.18 10.21 -4.73
N VAL A 121 -4.17 9.17 -3.89
CA VAL A 121 -5.16 8.09 -3.94
C VAL A 121 -6.60 8.58 -3.77
N PRO A 122 -6.94 9.42 -2.76
CA PRO A 122 -8.31 9.93 -2.61
C PRO A 122 -8.81 10.61 -3.89
N TRP A 123 -7.97 11.45 -4.49
CA TRP A 123 -8.31 12.19 -5.70
C TRP A 123 -8.51 11.26 -6.90
N LEU A 124 -7.65 10.25 -7.06
CA LEU A 124 -7.81 9.24 -8.11
C LEU A 124 -9.10 8.44 -7.95
N LEU A 125 -9.44 8.01 -6.73
CA LEU A 125 -10.68 7.30 -6.46
C LEU A 125 -11.91 8.17 -6.74
N LEU A 126 -11.85 9.46 -6.38
CA LEU A 126 -12.90 10.44 -6.68
C LEU A 126 -13.10 10.62 -8.19
N MET A 127 -12.01 10.84 -8.94
CA MET A 127 -12.08 10.99 -10.41
C MET A 127 -12.61 9.73 -11.10
N LYS A 128 -12.35 8.55 -10.54
CA LYS A 128 -12.88 7.28 -11.04
C LYS A 128 -14.31 6.99 -10.56
N LYS A 129 -14.93 7.91 -9.79
CA LYS A 129 -16.27 7.77 -9.20
C LYS A 129 -16.39 6.52 -8.32
N LEU A 130 -15.28 6.12 -7.69
CA LEU A 130 -15.23 4.99 -6.76
C LEU A 130 -15.52 5.41 -5.32
N ILE A 131 -15.37 6.70 -5.02
CA ILE A 131 -15.85 7.34 -3.80
C ILE A 131 -16.63 8.62 -4.17
N PRO A 132 -17.67 9.01 -3.41
CA PRO A 132 -18.35 10.28 -3.60
C PRO A 132 -17.52 11.46 -3.07
N LEU A 133 -17.86 12.68 -3.48
CA LEU A 133 -17.22 13.89 -2.94
C LEU A 133 -17.44 14.02 -1.42
N SER A 134 -18.57 13.54 -0.91
CA SER A 134 -18.90 13.50 0.52
C SER A 134 -18.07 12.51 1.34
N TYR A 135 -17.26 11.66 0.68
CA TYR A 135 -16.38 10.71 1.34
C TYR A 135 -15.15 11.38 1.95
N VAL A 136 -14.80 12.58 1.46
CA VAL A 136 -13.85 13.47 2.13
C VAL A 136 -14.57 14.11 3.31
N LYS A 137 -14.73 13.35 4.40
CA LYS A 137 -15.29 13.84 5.67
C LYS A 137 -14.22 14.59 6.46
N GLU A 138 -14.65 15.58 7.25
CA GLU A 138 -13.81 16.23 8.25
C GLU A 138 -13.16 15.18 9.17
N PRO A 139 -11.89 15.38 9.58
CA PRO A 139 -11.12 14.39 10.33
C PRO A 139 -11.87 14.00 11.61
N GLN A 140 -12.35 12.76 11.66
CA GLN A 140 -12.78 12.15 12.91
C GLN A 140 -11.51 11.77 13.66
N TYR A 141 -11.04 12.70 14.50
CA TYR A 141 -10.08 12.36 15.54
C TYR A 141 -10.72 11.28 16.42
N CYS A 142 -10.15 10.08 16.41
CA CYS A 142 -10.42 9.13 17.49
C CYS A 142 -10.00 9.83 18.79
N SER A 143 -10.98 10.20 19.61
CA SER A 143 -10.78 10.62 20.99
C SER A 143 -9.99 9.51 21.69
N VAL A 144 -8.81 9.89 22.18
CA VAL A 144 -7.91 9.09 23.02
C VAL A 144 -8.54 8.94 24.40
#